data_AF-A0AA91VFJ5-F1
#
_entry.id   AF-A0AA91VFJ5-F1
#
_cell.length_a   1.000
_cell.length_b   1.000
_cell.length_c   1.000
_cell.angle_alpha   90.00
_cell.angle_beta   90.00
_cell.angle_gamma   90.00
#
_symmetry.space_group_name_H-M   'P 1'
#
loop_
_entity.id
_entity.type
_entity.pdbx_description
1 polymer ?
#
loop_
_entity_poly.entity_id
_entity_poly.type
_entity_poly.pdbx_seq_one_letter_code
_entity_poly.pdbx_strand_id
1 'polypeptide(L)'
;MSIEIRKEDVIQHGIEIFRSIGAYHVCSICIKSGNSCCFLCEYLQDEVGCQKRNTACTAWLCGIQSSLFDQIGLLDEWNRFWSEIPGQMFRRDITPDTVRITSFIDMKKLDSRDGLLLAERLKSYVQEGGDIGKLERHLSKTYNQY
;
A
#
# COMPACT_ATOMS: atom_id res chain seq x y z
N MET A 1 18.81 -13.78 -12.40
CA MET A 1 18.42 -15.15 -12.02
C MET A 1 17.07 -15.01 -11.33
N SER A 2 16.04 -15.73 -11.77
CA SER A 2 14.72 -15.67 -11.12
C SER A 2 14.58 -16.80 -10.09
N ILE A 3 13.92 -16.52 -8.97
CA ILE A 3 13.55 -17.50 -7.95
C ILE A 3 12.05 -17.79 -8.03
N GLU A 4 11.68 -19.04 -7.78
CA GLU A 4 10.28 -19.44 -7.68
C GLU A 4 9.82 -19.36 -6.23
N ILE A 5 8.66 -18.76 -6.01
CA ILE A 5 8.15 -18.47 -4.67
C ILE A 5 6.64 -18.59 -4.61
N ARG A 6 6.08 -18.86 -3.42
CA ARG A 6 4.63 -18.91 -3.23
C ARG A 6 4.05 -17.50 -3.26
N LYS A 7 2.84 -17.38 -3.82
CA LYS A 7 2.04 -16.15 -3.82
C LYS A 7 1.87 -15.56 -2.43
N GLU A 8 1.64 -16.41 -1.43
CA GLU A 8 1.44 -16.00 -0.04
C GLU A 8 2.69 -15.32 0.54
N ASP A 9 3.88 -15.78 0.18
CA ASP A 9 5.14 -15.19 0.65
C ASP A 9 5.36 -13.80 0.00
N VAL A 10 4.93 -13.61 -1.25
CA VAL A 10 4.96 -12.31 -1.94
C VAL A 10 3.99 -11.32 -1.29
N ILE A 11 2.76 -11.75 -0.98
CA ILE A 11 1.77 -10.94 -0.27
C ILE A 11 2.30 -10.57 1.12
N GLN A 12 2.87 -11.54 1.85
CA GLN A 12 3.41 -11.32 3.18
C GLN A 12 4.58 -10.33 3.16
N HIS A 13 5.49 -10.44 2.20
CA HIS A 13 6.58 -9.47 2.01
C HIS A 13 6.06 -8.04 1.78
N GLY A 14 5.06 -7.89 0.91
CA GLY A 14 4.42 -6.59 0.69
C GLY A 14 3.80 -6.02 1.97
N ILE A 15 3.11 -6.85 2.76
CA ILE A 15 2.52 -6.45 4.05
C ILE A 15 3.63 -6.01 5.03
N GLU A 16 4.74 -6.72 5.07
CA GLU A 16 5.86 -6.39 5.95
C GLU A 16 6.51 -5.06 5.60
N ILE A 17 6.66 -4.74 4.31
CA ILE A 17 7.10 -3.41 3.87
C ILE A 17 6.18 -2.32 4.41
N PHE A 18 4.85 -2.46 4.26
CA PHE A 18 3.90 -1.49 4.80
C PHE A 18 4.04 -1.29 6.32
N ARG A 19 4.32 -2.38 7.07
CA ARG A 19 4.58 -2.30 8.52
C ARG A 19 5.88 -1.57 8.80
N SER A 20 6.94 -1.92 8.09
CA SER A 20 8.28 -1.34 8.28
C SER A 20 8.34 0.15 7.97
N ILE A 21 7.55 0.66 7.04
CA ILE A 21 7.49 2.10 6.72
C ILE A 21 6.44 2.86 7.55
N GLY A 22 5.76 2.20 8.49
CA GLY A 22 4.77 2.86 9.36
C GLY A 22 3.49 3.29 8.65
N ALA A 23 3.14 2.68 7.50
CA ALA A 23 1.97 3.06 6.72
C ALA A 23 0.64 2.91 7.48
N TYR A 24 0.61 2.07 8.52
CA TYR A 24 -0.57 1.90 9.37
C TYR A 24 -0.94 3.19 10.12
N HIS A 25 0.03 4.02 10.49
CA HIS A 25 -0.23 5.34 11.10
C HIS A 25 -1.00 6.24 10.13
N VAL A 26 -0.55 6.27 8.87
CA VAL A 26 -1.17 7.04 7.78
C VAL A 26 -2.59 6.55 7.50
N CYS A 27 -2.77 5.24 7.36
CA CYS A 27 -4.09 4.64 7.14
C CYS A 27 -5.05 4.95 8.29
N SER A 28 -4.59 4.97 9.54
CA SER A 28 -5.42 5.31 10.70
C SER A 28 -6.03 6.71 10.60
N ILE A 29 -5.26 7.70 10.14
CA ILE A 29 -5.76 9.07 9.94
C ILE A 29 -6.79 9.11 8.81
N CYS A 30 -6.52 8.42 7.70
CA CYS A 30 -7.42 8.37 6.56
C CYS A 30 -8.77 7.75 6.96
N ILE A 31 -8.75 6.60 7.64
CA ILE A 31 -9.94 5.87 8.08
C ILE A 31 -10.77 6.72 9.05
N LYS A 32 -10.14 7.35 10.05
CA LYS A 32 -10.82 8.27 10.98
C LYS A 32 -11.43 9.48 10.28
N SER A 33 -10.88 9.87 9.14
CA SER A 33 -11.39 10.95 8.29
C SER A 33 -12.45 10.46 7.28
N GLY A 34 -12.99 9.24 7.45
CA GLY A 34 -14.02 8.68 6.57
C GLY A 34 -13.51 8.18 5.22
N ASN A 35 -12.19 8.04 5.05
CA ASN A 35 -11.57 7.60 3.79
C ASN A 35 -10.92 6.22 3.97
N SER A 36 -11.21 5.28 3.07
CA SER A 36 -10.61 3.96 3.09
C SER A 36 -10.37 3.46 1.66
N CYS A 37 -9.14 3.02 1.39
CA CYS A 37 -8.81 2.32 0.14
C CYS A 37 -9.58 0.99 0.01
N CYS A 38 -10.08 0.45 1.12
CA CYS A 38 -10.90 -0.77 1.18
C CYS A 38 -12.41 -0.50 1.25
N PHE A 39 -12.87 0.74 1.07
CA PHE A 39 -14.29 1.09 1.16
C PHE A 39 -15.16 0.19 0.25
N LEU A 40 -16.25 -0.37 0.81
CA LEU A 40 -17.15 -1.33 0.13
C LEU A 40 -16.50 -2.66 -0.30
N CYS A 41 -15.36 -3.04 0.26
CA CYS A 41 -14.82 -4.38 0.04
C CYS A 41 -15.62 -5.39 0.87
N GLU A 42 -16.14 -6.45 0.25
CA GLU A 42 -16.89 -7.52 0.93
C GLU A 42 -16.04 -8.27 1.99
N TYR A 43 -14.71 -8.21 1.85
CA TYR A 43 -13.76 -8.81 2.78
C TYR A 43 -13.30 -7.85 3.88
N LEU A 44 -13.77 -6.60 3.91
CA LEU A 44 -13.47 -5.68 5.00
C LEU A 44 -14.52 -5.86 6.10
N GLN A 45 -14.05 -6.25 7.29
CA GLN A 45 -14.89 -6.32 8.48
C GLN A 45 -14.62 -5.13 9.40
N ASP A 46 -15.68 -4.52 9.92
CA ASP A 46 -15.58 -3.41 10.87
C ASP A 46 -14.82 -3.86 12.12
N GLU A 47 -13.91 -3.02 12.58
CA GLU A 47 -13.01 -3.22 13.73
C GLU A 47 -12.03 -4.41 13.64
N VAL A 48 -12.23 -5.36 12.71
CA VAL A 48 -11.32 -6.49 12.47
C VAL A 48 -10.34 -6.20 11.34
N GLY A 49 -10.78 -5.50 10.29
CA GLY A 49 -9.99 -5.21 9.09
C GLY A 49 -10.20 -6.21 7.95
N CYS A 50 -9.26 -6.24 6.99
CA CYS A 50 -9.38 -7.07 5.79
C CYS A 50 -9.18 -8.57 6.11
N GLN A 51 -10.15 -9.40 5.73
CA GLN A 51 -10.16 -10.85 5.94
C GLN A 51 -9.55 -11.63 4.76
N LYS A 52 -9.26 -10.96 3.63
CA LYS A 52 -8.75 -11.61 2.42
C LYS A 52 -7.89 -10.65 1.61
N ARG A 53 -6.78 -10.20 2.21
CA ARG A 53 -5.80 -9.38 1.47
C ARG A 53 -5.16 -10.26 0.39
N ASN A 54 -5.18 -9.77 -0.83
CA ASN A 54 -4.77 -10.52 -2.01
C ASN A 54 -3.60 -9.79 -2.72
N THR A 55 -3.09 -10.36 -3.82
CA THR A 55 -1.96 -9.79 -4.58
C THR A 55 -2.24 -8.35 -5.00
N ALA A 56 -3.37 -8.08 -5.64
CA ALA A 56 -3.71 -6.74 -6.14
C ALA A 56 -3.95 -5.72 -5.01
N CYS A 57 -4.62 -6.12 -3.93
CA CYS A 57 -4.82 -5.30 -2.73
C CYS A 57 -3.51 -5.04 -1.97
N THR A 58 -2.47 -5.83 -2.23
CA THR A 58 -1.15 -5.60 -1.66
C THR A 58 -0.36 -4.69 -2.57
N ALA A 59 -0.31 -4.96 -3.87
CA ALA A 59 0.44 -4.20 -4.87
C ALA A 59 -0.06 -2.78 -5.08
N TRP A 60 -1.38 -2.57 -5.07
CA TRP A 60 -1.97 -1.28 -5.38
C TRP A 60 -1.78 -0.28 -4.24
N LEU A 61 -1.25 0.89 -4.59
CA LEU A 61 -1.09 2.03 -3.68
C LEU A 61 -2.21 3.05 -3.92
N CYS A 62 -2.83 3.53 -2.85
CA CYS A 62 -3.60 4.77 -2.94
C CYS A 62 -2.66 5.96 -3.18
N GLY A 63 -3.17 7.13 -3.53
CA GLY A 63 -2.39 8.35 -3.81
C GLY A 63 -1.52 8.77 -2.63
N ILE A 64 -2.07 8.76 -1.41
CA ILE A 64 -1.30 9.06 -0.19
C ILE A 64 -0.18 8.04 0.05
N GLN A 65 -0.46 6.74 -0.15
CA GLN A 65 0.57 5.70 -0.04
C GLN A 65 1.65 5.85 -1.13
N SER A 66 1.25 6.18 -2.36
CA SER A 66 2.19 6.45 -3.45
C SER A 66 3.12 7.60 -3.10
N SER A 67 2.57 8.68 -2.52
CA SER A 67 3.37 9.80 -2.03
C SER A 67 4.32 9.41 -0.89
N LEU A 68 3.89 8.56 0.05
CA LEU A 68 4.79 8.05 1.10
C LEU A 68 5.94 7.24 0.48
N PHE A 69 5.63 6.31 -0.41
CA PHE A 69 6.62 5.47 -1.09
C PHE A 69 7.61 6.31 -1.92
N ASP A 70 7.13 7.38 -2.57
CA ASP A 70 7.96 8.32 -3.32
C ASP A 70 8.90 9.11 -2.40
N GLN A 71 8.38 9.65 -1.30
CA GLN A 71 9.15 10.42 -0.32
C GLN A 71 10.33 9.63 0.29
N ILE A 72 10.18 8.31 0.44
CA ILE A 72 11.22 7.42 0.96
C ILE A 72 12.06 6.76 -0.15
N GLY A 73 11.83 7.10 -1.41
CA GLY A 73 12.56 6.56 -2.57
C GLY A 73 12.26 5.09 -2.91
N LEU A 74 11.12 4.57 -2.46
CA LEU A 74 10.72 3.16 -2.62
C LEU A 74 9.74 2.93 -3.78
N LEU A 75 9.08 3.97 -4.29
CA LEU A 75 7.99 3.84 -5.27
C LEU A 75 8.40 3.08 -6.55
N ASP A 76 9.55 3.42 -7.13
CA ASP A 76 10.03 2.78 -8.35
C ASP A 76 10.38 1.30 -8.14
N GLU A 77 11.00 0.98 -7.01
CA GLU A 77 11.34 -0.40 -6.67
C GLU A 77 10.08 -1.23 -6.39
N TRP A 78 9.11 -0.65 -5.70
CA TRP A 78 7.79 -1.24 -5.50
C TRP A 78 7.10 -1.55 -6.82
N ASN A 79 7.02 -0.58 -7.72
CA ASN A 79 6.39 -0.76 -9.04
C ASN A 79 7.11 -1.82 -9.88
N ARG A 80 8.44 -1.86 -9.85
CA ARG A 80 9.22 -2.91 -10.53
C ARG A 80 8.93 -4.28 -9.96
N PHE A 81 9.00 -4.43 -8.63
CA PHE A 81 8.73 -5.70 -7.96
C PHE A 81 7.35 -6.26 -8.32
N TRP A 82 6.31 -5.43 -8.23
CA TRP A 82 4.95 -5.88 -8.56
C TRP A 82 4.72 -6.08 -10.05
N SER A 83 5.46 -5.43 -10.95
CA SER A 83 5.33 -5.68 -12.39
C SER A 83 5.74 -7.11 -12.81
N GLU A 84 6.53 -7.80 -11.98
CA GLU A 84 6.89 -9.21 -12.18
C GLU A 84 5.77 -10.17 -11.78
N ILE A 85 4.76 -9.71 -11.01
CA ILE A 85 3.72 -10.58 -10.45
C ILE A 85 2.49 -10.62 -11.37
N PRO A 86 2.19 -11.76 -12.03
CA PRO A 86 1.05 -11.84 -12.94
C PRO A 86 -0.28 -11.94 -12.17
N GLY A 87 -1.39 -11.71 -12.87
CA GLY A 87 -2.73 -12.03 -12.35
C GLY A 87 -3.29 -11.06 -11.31
N GLN A 88 -2.65 -9.90 -11.12
CA GLN A 88 -3.19 -8.79 -10.33
C GLN A 88 -4.50 -8.29 -10.96
N MET A 89 -5.62 -8.47 -10.28
CA MET A 89 -6.92 -7.97 -10.72
C MET A 89 -7.59 -7.20 -9.58
N PHE A 90 -8.23 -6.07 -9.85
CA PHE A 90 -8.82 -5.27 -8.77
C PHE A 90 -9.85 -6.09 -7.97
N ARG A 91 -9.60 -6.25 -6.65
CA ARG A 91 -10.43 -7.04 -5.70
C ARG A 91 -10.66 -8.50 -6.09
N ARG A 92 -9.93 -9.01 -7.07
CA ARG A 92 -9.88 -10.43 -7.46
C ARG A 92 -8.42 -10.87 -7.46
N ASP A 93 -8.18 -12.16 -7.35
CA ASP A 93 -6.80 -12.65 -7.38
C ASP A 93 -6.76 -13.89 -8.24
N ILE A 94 -6.14 -13.75 -9.41
CA ILE A 94 -5.88 -14.86 -10.32
C ILE A 94 -4.37 -15.11 -10.42
N THR A 95 -3.58 -14.55 -9.51
CA THR A 95 -2.15 -14.85 -9.40
C THR A 95 -2.00 -16.35 -9.11
N PRO A 96 -1.14 -17.06 -9.87
CA PRO A 96 -0.89 -18.48 -9.64
C PRO A 96 -0.32 -18.72 -8.24
N ASP A 97 -0.45 -19.95 -7.71
CA ASP A 97 0.04 -20.28 -6.36
C ASP A 97 1.57 -20.14 -6.23
N THR A 98 2.29 -20.25 -7.35
CA THR A 98 3.72 -19.93 -7.43
C THR A 98 3.99 -18.90 -8.52
N VAL A 99 4.91 -17.99 -8.23
CA VAL A 99 5.35 -16.92 -9.13
C VAL A 99 6.87 -16.88 -9.20
N ARG A 100 7.41 -16.23 -10.23
CA ARG A 100 8.85 -16.02 -10.38
C ARG A 100 9.18 -14.57 -10.20
N ILE A 101 10.14 -14.29 -9.32
CA ILE A 101 10.66 -12.94 -9.08
C ILE A 101 12.17 -12.92 -9.22
N THR A 102 12.73 -11.76 -9.53
CA THR A 102 14.19 -11.59 -9.60
C THR A 102 14.79 -11.47 -8.21
N SER A 103 14.17 -10.68 -7.34
CA SER A 103 14.59 -10.48 -5.95
C SER A 103 13.48 -9.84 -5.13
N PHE A 104 13.55 -10.01 -3.82
CA PHE A 104 12.76 -9.21 -2.89
C PHE A 104 13.33 -7.79 -2.74
N ILE A 105 12.45 -6.85 -2.44
CA ILE A 105 12.81 -5.49 -1.99
C ILE A 105 13.58 -5.58 -0.67
N ASP A 106 14.73 -4.91 -0.57
CA ASP A 106 15.53 -4.89 0.66
C ASP A 106 14.92 -3.98 1.72
N MET A 107 14.56 -4.58 2.86
CA MET A 107 13.90 -3.88 3.95
C MET A 107 14.86 -3.27 4.98
N LYS A 108 16.17 -3.51 4.90
CA LYS A 108 17.14 -3.11 5.94
C LYS A 108 17.20 -1.61 6.21
N LYS A 109 16.82 -0.80 5.21
CA LYS A 109 16.85 0.67 5.28
C LYS A 109 15.48 1.30 5.53
N LEU A 110 14.43 0.49 5.62
CA LEU A 110 13.07 1.00 5.84
C LEU A 110 12.89 1.39 7.31
N ASP A 111 12.22 2.53 7.53
CA ASP A 111 12.00 3.09 8.85
C ASP A 111 10.54 3.54 9.01
N SER A 112 9.94 3.14 10.14
CA SER A 112 8.56 3.48 10.46
C SER A 112 8.34 4.97 10.75
N ARG A 113 9.43 5.72 11.03
CA ARG A 113 9.38 7.15 11.34
C ARG A 113 8.79 7.97 10.19
N ASP A 114 9.02 7.60 8.94
CA ASP A 114 8.50 8.37 7.79
C ASP A 114 6.97 8.31 7.72
N GLY A 115 6.39 7.11 7.92
CA GLY A 115 4.95 6.95 8.03
C GLY A 115 4.35 7.68 9.24
N LEU A 116 5.05 7.72 10.37
CA LEU A 116 4.63 8.49 11.54
C LEU A 116 4.61 10.00 11.26
N LEU A 117 5.69 10.53 10.68
CA LEU A 117 5.79 11.96 10.33
C LEU A 117 4.72 12.38 9.33
N LEU A 118 4.44 11.54 8.31
CA LEU A 118 3.35 11.81 7.39
C LEU A 118 1.99 11.78 8.10
N ALA A 119 1.77 10.82 9.00
CA ALA A 119 0.53 10.75 9.77
C ALA A 119 0.31 12.00 10.65
N GLU A 120 1.37 12.53 11.27
CA GLU A 120 1.31 13.79 12.03
C GLU A 120 0.95 14.97 11.14
N ARG A 121 1.55 15.08 9.95
CA ARG A 121 1.19 16.12 8.96
C ARG A 121 -0.26 16.02 8.51
N LEU A 122 -0.73 14.81 8.21
CA LEU A 122 -2.13 14.57 7.82
C LEU A 122 -3.10 14.90 8.95
N LYS A 123 -2.72 14.60 10.20
CA LYS A 123 -3.51 14.96 11.39
C LYS A 123 -3.66 16.47 11.51
N SER A 124 -2.56 17.23 11.40
CA SER A 124 -2.62 18.70 11.42
C SER A 124 -3.45 19.25 10.26
N TYR A 125 -3.26 18.72 9.04
CA TYR A 125 -4.04 19.10 7.87
C TYR A 125 -5.56 18.95 8.11
N VAL A 126 -6.00 17.84 8.69
CA VAL A 126 -7.42 17.61 9.03
C VAL A 126 -7.90 18.58 10.11
N GLN A 127 -7.08 18.84 11.15
CA GLN A 127 -7.41 19.78 12.23
C GLN A 127 -7.59 21.22 11.71
N GLU A 128 -6.89 21.57 10.65
CA GLU A 128 -6.99 22.87 9.96
C GLU A 128 -8.17 22.93 8.95
N GLY A 129 -8.99 21.89 8.88
CA GLY A 129 -10.16 21.81 7.99
C GLY A 129 -9.86 21.20 6.61
N GLY A 130 -8.71 20.54 6.46
CA GLY A 130 -8.32 19.82 5.25
C GLY A 130 -9.20 18.59 4.96
N ASP A 131 -9.40 18.31 3.67
CA ASP A 131 -10.20 17.19 3.17
C ASP A 131 -9.28 16.10 2.62
N ILE A 132 -9.14 15.00 3.39
CA ILE A 132 -8.32 13.84 3.01
C ILE A 132 -8.77 13.22 1.70
N GLY A 133 -10.07 13.21 1.41
CA GLY A 133 -10.59 12.66 0.15
C GLY A 133 -10.20 13.52 -1.05
N LYS A 134 -10.16 14.84 -0.91
CA LYS A 134 -9.62 15.74 -1.96
C LYS A 134 -8.13 15.55 -2.14
N LEU A 135 -7.37 15.46 -1.04
CA LEU A 135 -5.92 15.24 -1.08
C LEU A 135 -5.61 13.90 -1.77
N GLU A 136 -6.28 12.82 -1.37
CA GLU A 136 -6.14 11.50 -1.99
C GLU A 136 -6.41 11.59 -3.49
N ARG A 137 -7.55 12.15 -3.93
CA ARG A 137 -7.84 12.31 -5.37
C ARG A 137 -6.79 13.13 -6.13
N HIS A 138 -6.20 14.13 -5.49
CA HIS A 138 -5.13 14.92 -6.10
C HIS A 138 -3.88 14.06 -6.27
N LEU A 139 -3.44 13.37 -5.22
CA LEU A 139 -2.25 12.52 -5.26
C LEU A 139 -2.43 11.32 -6.18
N SER A 140 -3.63 10.70 -6.23
CA SER A 140 -3.89 9.61 -7.17
C SER A 140 -3.67 10.07 -8.61
N LYS A 141 -4.06 11.30 -8.98
CA LYS A 141 -3.82 11.83 -10.34
C LYS A 141 -2.34 12.07 -10.64
N THR A 142 -1.56 12.38 -9.60
CA THR A 142 -0.11 12.60 -9.73
C THR A 142 0.64 11.27 -9.92
N TYR A 143 0.28 10.25 -9.15
CA TYR A 143 1.04 9.00 -9.05
C TYR A 143 0.44 7.83 -9.83
N ASN A 144 -0.88 7.74 -9.94
CA ASN A 144 -1.56 6.65 -10.65
C ASN A 144 -1.93 7.15 -12.06
N GLN A 145 -1.03 6.95 -13.02
CA GLN A 145 -1.21 7.38 -14.42
C GLN A 145 -2.13 6.45 -15.25
N TYR A 146 -3.07 5.75 -14.62
CA TYR A 146 -4.04 4.89 -15.30
C TYR A 146 -5.48 5.24 -14.90
#